data_AF-A0A6M2CW81-F1
#
_entry.id   AF-A0A6M2CW81-F1
#
_cell.length_a   1.000
_cell.length_b   1.000
_cell.length_c   1.000
_cell.angle_alpha   90.00
_cell.angle_beta   90.00
_cell.angle_gamma   90.00
#
_symmetry.space_group_name_H-M   'P 1'
#
loop_
_entity.id
_entity.type
_entity.pdbx_description
1 polymer ?
#
loop_
_entity_poly.entity_id
_entity_poly.type
_entity_poly.pdbx_seq_one_letter_code
_entity_poly.pdbx_strand_id
1 'polypeptide(L)'
;MAAANLARAATTKPASEAVNLDLFDPTQVQLLEEQCILVDEQDRPIGSCSKKDCHLMENINKGFLHRAFSVFLFNSKNELLLQQRSDAKITFPGRFTNTCCSHPLHIPDELEEANALGVKKAAQRRLFIELGIDPKEVPVDEIRYLTRILYKAPSDSTWGENEVDYILFVHKDVAIKANPNEVKDYLYISREDISDFISLLEVRGQSITPWFKLVLDNFLFKWWESLDNLKKLEDHGTIHHLTAKTS
;
A
#
# COMPACT_ATOMS: atom_id res chain seq x y z
N MET A 1 6.54 64.73 -3.42
CA MET A 1 6.42 63.85 -2.23
C MET A 1 4.96 63.48 -2.04
N ALA A 2 4.58 62.27 -2.43
CA ALA A 2 3.32 61.65 -2.07
C ALA A 2 3.61 60.15 -1.91
N ALA A 3 3.43 59.65 -0.69
CA ALA A 3 3.88 58.34 -0.26
C ALA A 3 2.99 57.23 -0.82
N ALA A 4 3.63 56.18 -1.34
CA ALA A 4 3.01 54.94 -1.76
C ALA A 4 2.58 54.12 -0.54
N ASN A 5 1.29 53.80 -0.45
CA ASN A 5 0.76 52.81 0.50
C ASN A 5 0.51 51.50 -0.25
N LEU A 6 1.51 50.63 -0.25
CA LEU A 6 1.37 49.22 -0.64
C LEU A 6 0.84 48.45 0.58
N ALA A 7 -0.46 48.17 0.58
CA ALA A 7 -1.05 47.23 1.53
C ALA A 7 -0.46 45.84 1.27
N ARG A 8 0.34 45.35 2.22
CA ARG A 8 0.77 43.95 2.28
C ARG A 8 -0.48 43.08 2.43
N ALA A 9 -0.84 42.35 1.39
CA ALA A 9 -1.75 41.23 1.50
C ALA A 9 -1.08 40.18 2.39
N ALA A 10 -1.53 40.09 3.65
CA ALA A 10 -1.20 38.97 4.51
C ALA A 10 -1.86 37.72 3.93
N THR A 11 -1.07 36.84 3.33
CA THR A 11 -1.51 35.50 2.95
C THR A 11 -1.78 34.71 4.22
N THR A 12 -3.01 34.77 4.72
CA THR A 12 -3.50 33.86 5.75
C THR A 12 -3.58 32.46 5.15
N LYS A 13 -2.66 31.57 5.53
CA LYS A 13 -2.89 30.12 5.39
C LYS A 13 -4.22 29.82 6.10
N PRO A 14 -5.18 29.10 5.49
CA PRO A 14 -6.26 28.53 6.26
C PRO A 14 -5.65 27.56 7.28
N ALA A 15 -6.05 27.68 8.54
CA ALA A 15 -5.70 26.69 9.54
C ALA A 15 -6.41 25.39 9.16
N SER A 16 -5.67 24.42 8.63
CA SER A 16 -6.11 23.02 8.68
C SER A 16 -6.35 22.70 10.16
N GLU A 17 -7.51 22.16 10.52
CA GLU A 17 -7.67 21.57 11.85
C GLU A 17 -6.54 20.54 12.01
N ALA A 18 -5.59 20.83 12.90
CA ALA A 18 -4.42 20.00 13.07
C ALA A 18 -4.90 18.62 13.53
N VAL A 19 -4.69 17.59 12.70
CA VAL A 19 -5.02 16.21 13.07
C VAL A 19 -4.35 15.90 14.40
N ASN A 20 -5.15 15.55 15.40
CA ASN A 20 -4.64 15.21 16.72
C ASN A 20 -3.95 13.84 16.66
N LEU A 21 -2.62 13.85 16.65
CA LEU A 21 -1.82 12.63 16.53
C LEU A 21 -1.64 11.89 17.87
N ASP A 22 -1.99 12.51 19.00
CA ASP A 22 -1.83 11.93 20.35
C ASP A 22 -2.74 10.72 20.58
N LEU A 23 -3.71 10.50 19.70
CA LEU A 23 -4.64 9.37 19.72
C LEU A 23 -4.08 8.12 19.04
N PHE A 24 -2.96 8.24 18.32
CA PHE A 24 -2.36 7.13 17.58
C PHE A 24 -1.15 6.55 18.30
N ASP A 25 -0.80 5.31 17.94
CA ASP A 25 0.40 4.65 18.44
C ASP A 25 1.66 5.47 18.07
N PRO A 26 2.58 5.75 19.02
CA PRO A 26 3.75 6.59 18.78
C PRO A 26 4.67 6.08 17.66
N THR A 27 4.77 4.76 17.49
CA THR A 27 5.59 4.15 16.42
C THR A 27 4.99 4.47 15.07
N GLN A 28 3.66 4.32 14.93
CA GLN A 28 2.97 4.63 13.68
C GLN A 28 2.98 6.13 13.39
N VAL A 29 2.92 6.98 14.41
CA VAL A 29 3.09 8.44 14.27
C VAL A 29 4.49 8.79 13.76
N GLN A 30 5.55 8.16 14.28
CA GLN A 30 6.90 8.40 13.78
C GLN A 30 7.05 8.04 12.29
N LEU A 31 6.42 6.95 11.85
CA LEU A 31 6.44 6.54 10.44
C LEU A 31 5.72 7.53 9.51
N LEU A 32 4.90 8.45 10.02
CA LEU A 32 4.25 9.48 9.20
C LEU A 32 5.23 10.48 8.58
N GLU A 33 6.45 10.58 9.12
CA GLU A 33 7.50 11.46 8.60
C GLU A 33 8.24 10.87 7.38
N GLU A 34 8.08 9.56 7.13
CA GLU A 34 8.65 8.89 5.96
C GLU A 34 8.27 9.63 4.67
N GLN A 35 9.24 9.82 3.77
CA GLN A 35 9.01 10.51 2.51
C GLN A 35 8.57 9.52 1.43
N CYS A 36 7.32 9.63 1.00
CA CYS A 36 6.77 8.92 -0.14
C CYS A 36 7.16 9.60 -1.46
N ILE A 37 7.17 8.83 -2.54
CA ILE A 37 7.37 9.34 -3.91
C ILE A 37 6.01 9.83 -4.44
N LEU A 38 5.88 11.14 -4.68
CA LEU A 38 4.72 11.69 -5.38
C LEU A 38 4.85 11.41 -6.88
N VAL A 39 3.76 10.99 -7.50
CA VAL A 39 3.70 10.68 -8.93
C VAL A 39 2.48 11.32 -9.59
N ASP A 40 2.51 11.44 -10.91
CA ASP A 40 1.30 11.69 -11.69
C ASP A 40 0.56 10.38 -12.04
N GLU A 41 -0.58 10.48 -12.73
CA GLU A 41 -1.39 9.31 -13.12
C GLU A 41 -0.70 8.38 -14.12
N GLN A 42 0.41 8.80 -14.72
CA GLN A 42 1.26 7.97 -15.59
C GLN A 42 2.46 7.40 -14.82
N ASP A 43 2.44 7.48 -13.48
CA ASP A 43 3.48 6.99 -12.59
C ASP A 43 4.84 7.65 -12.84
N ARG A 44 4.86 8.92 -13.25
CA ARG A 44 6.10 9.70 -13.36
C ARG A 44 6.35 10.43 -12.05
N PRO A 45 7.54 10.31 -11.42
CA PRO A 45 7.86 11.05 -10.20
C PRO A 45 7.78 12.56 -10.41
N ILE A 46 7.06 13.25 -9.53
CA ILE A 46 6.88 14.71 -9.54
C ILE A 46 7.41 15.39 -8.26
N GLY A 47 7.86 14.59 -7.29
CA GLY A 47 8.46 15.08 -6.05
C GLY A 47 8.33 14.07 -4.91
N SER A 48 8.38 14.57 -3.68
CA SER A 48 8.15 13.79 -2.46
C SER A 48 7.20 14.49 -1.52
N CYS A 49 6.57 13.71 -0.64
CA CYS A 49 5.78 14.25 0.46
C CYS A 49 5.86 13.34 1.67
N SER A 50 5.51 13.87 2.85
CA SER A 50 5.39 13.04 4.05
C SER A 50 4.28 12.01 3.86
N LYS A 51 4.45 10.83 4.45
CA LYS A 51 3.42 9.80 4.48
C LYS A 51 2.12 10.34 5.07
N LYS A 52 2.18 11.18 6.10
CA LYS A 52 0.99 11.90 6.59
C LYS A 52 0.27 12.64 5.48
N ASP A 53 0.97 13.53 4.79
CA ASP A 53 0.35 14.41 3.79
C ASP A 53 -0.19 13.63 2.58
N CYS A 54 0.47 12.54 2.21
CA CYS A 54 -0.01 11.63 1.16
C CYS A 54 -1.34 10.95 1.51
N HIS A 55 -1.58 10.66 2.79
CA HIS A 55 -2.73 9.86 3.23
C HIS A 55 -3.88 10.71 3.80
N LEU A 56 -3.74 12.03 3.87
CA LEU A 56 -4.83 12.92 4.26
C LEU A 56 -5.81 13.10 3.11
N MET A 57 -7.10 12.82 3.37
CA MET A 57 -8.18 12.99 2.40
C MET A 57 -8.25 14.41 1.84
N GLU A 58 -7.92 15.43 2.65
CA GLU A 58 -7.83 16.82 2.19
C GLU A 58 -6.84 16.99 1.02
N ASN A 59 -5.67 16.33 1.09
CA ASN A 59 -4.64 16.41 0.07
C ASN A 59 -4.91 15.47 -1.09
N ILE A 60 -5.43 14.26 -0.83
CA ILE A 60 -5.89 13.33 -1.85
C ILE A 60 -6.96 13.97 -2.75
N ASN A 61 -7.87 14.76 -2.16
CA ASN A 61 -8.89 15.50 -2.91
C ASN A 61 -8.33 16.67 -3.72
N LYS A 62 -7.12 17.15 -3.40
CA LYS A 62 -6.34 18.11 -4.20
C LYS A 62 -5.47 17.43 -5.26
N GLY A 63 -5.51 16.10 -5.37
CA GLY A 63 -4.78 15.33 -6.37
C GLY A 63 -3.45 14.76 -5.92
N PHE A 64 -3.15 14.71 -4.62
CA PHE A 64 -1.96 14.01 -4.13
C PHE A 64 -2.09 12.53 -4.45
N LEU A 65 -1.09 12.01 -5.17
CA LEU A 65 -0.98 10.65 -5.64
C LEU A 65 0.46 10.19 -5.39
N HIS A 66 0.63 9.03 -4.78
CA HIS A 66 1.95 8.49 -4.47
C HIS A 66 2.12 7.07 -4.97
N ARG A 67 3.38 6.68 -5.17
CA ARG A 67 3.75 5.32 -5.56
C ARG A 67 3.64 4.37 -4.35
N ALA A 68 3.11 3.17 -4.57
CA ALA A 68 2.95 2.14 -3.57
C ALA A 68 3.30 0.75 -4.14
N PHE A 69 3.28 -0.27 -3.29
CA PHE A 69 3.33 -1.67 -3.70
C PHE A 69 2.46 -2.56 -2.83
N SER A 70 2.02 -3.67 -3.43
CA SER A 70 1.28 -4.76 -2.81
C SER A 70 1.93 -6.10 -3.13
N VAL A 71 2.45 -6.77 -2.11
CA VAL A 71 3.03 -8.11 -2.21
C VAL A 71 1.97 -9.19 -2.02
N PHE A 72 1.97 -10.17 -2.91
CA PHE A 72 1.23 -11.42 -2.83
C PHE A 72 2.24 -12.57 -2.73
N LEU A 73 2.41 -13.10 -1.52
CA LEU A 73 3.31 -14.21 -1.23
C LEU A 73 2.52 -15.51 -1.14
N PHE A 74 2.90 -16.47 -1.98
CA PHE A 74 2.35 -17.82 -1.98
C PHE A 74 3.38 -18.79 -1.39
N ASN A 75 2.93 -19.74 -0.59
CA ASN A 75 3.78 -20.85 -0.13
C ASN A 75 3.82 -21.98 -1.18
N SER A 76 4.60 -23.04 -0.92
CA SER A 76 4.73 -24.18 -1.84
C SER A 76 3.45 -24.99 -2.06
N LYS A 77 2.41 -24.75 -1.27
CA LYS A 77 1.06 -25.31 -1.46
C LYS A 77 0.15 -24.41 -2.29
N ASN A 78 0.69 -23.33 -2.87
CA ASN A 78 -0.07 -22.29 -3.53
C ASN A 78 -1.09 -21.60 -2.61
N GLU A 79 -0.87 -21.55 -1.30
CA GLU A 79 -1.73 -20.79 -0.38
C GLU A 79 -1.19 -19.35 -0.29
N LEU A 80 -2.08 -18.36 -0.33
CA LEU A 80 -1.74 -16.94 -0.20
C LEU A 80 -1.57 -16.58 1.27
N LEU A 81 -0.46 -15.93 1.62
CA LEU A 81 -0.28 -15.31 2.93
C LEU A 81 -1.09 -14.01 3.02
N LEU A 82 -2.11 -14.01 3.87
CA LEU A 82 -2.85 -12.82 4.28
C LEU A 82 -2.34 -12.31 5.61
N GLN A 83 -2.42 -11.00 5.81
CA GLN A 83 -2.24 -10.38 7.13
C GLN A 83 -3.51 -9.67 7.58
N GLN A 84 -3.75 -9.65 8.88
CA GLN A 84 -4.64 -8.71 9.54
C GLN A 84 -3.82 -7.53 10.02
N ARG A 85 -4.15 -6.32 9.56
CA ARG A 85 -3.50 -5.08 10.00
C ARG A 85 -3.67 -4.91 11.51
N SER A 86 -2.65 -4.45 12.21
CA SER A 86 -2.76 -4.10 13.64
C SER A 86 -3.85 -3.05 13.87
N ASP A 87 -4.40 -3.02 15.09
CA ASP A 87 -5.33 -1.95 15.47
C ASP A 87 -4.59 -0.60 15.64
N ALA A 88 -3.25 -0.60 15.68
CA ALA A 88 -2.42 0.59 15.77
C ALA A 88 -2.24 1.32 14.42
N LYS A 89 -2.50 0.65 13.29
CA LYS A 89 -2.39 1.25 11.95
C LYS A 89 -3.31 2.48 11.82
N ILE A 90 -2.78 3.55 11.24
CA ILE A 90 -3.54 4.79 11.01
C ILE A 90 -4.63 4.58 9.95
N THR A 91 -4.28 3.98 8.80
CA THR A 91 -5.25 3.62 7.76
C THR A 91 -5.70 2.17 7.92
N PHE A 92 -7.02 1.94 7.80
CA PHE A 92 -7.65 0.61 7.80
C PHE A 92 -7.20 -0.34 8.94
N PRO A 93 -7.21 0.09 10.22
CA PRO A 93 -6.84 -0.77 11.34
C PRO A 93 -7.74 -2.02 11.40
N GLY A 94 -7.15 -3.16 11.78
CA GLY A 94 -7.89 -4.42 12.00
C GLY A 94 -8.41 -5.12 10.73
N ARG A 95 -8.25 -4.54 9.54
CA ARG A 95 -8.69 -5.15 8.28
C ARG A 95 -7.74 -6.23 7.79
N PHE A 96 -8.30 -7.28 7.17
CA PHE A 96 -7.51 -8.28 6.46
C PHE A 96 -7.08 -7.77 5.08
N THR A 97 -5.89 -8.14 4.64
CA THR A 97 -5.30 -7.72 3.36
C THR A 97 -4.31 -8.76 2.84
N ASN A 98 -3.76 -8.54 1.63
CA ASN A 98 -2.67 -9.35 1.08
C ASN A 98 -1.39 -9.21 1.93
N THR A 99 -0.34 -9.94 1.54
CA THR A 99 0.82 -10.20 2.41
C THR A 99 1.46 -8.95 3.02
N CYS A 100 1.79 -7.95 2.22
CA CYS A 100 2.45 -6.73 2.68
C CYS A 100 2.17 -5.58 1.71
N CYS A 101 1.76 -4.43 2.23
CA CYS A 101 1.47 -3.22 1.45
C CYS A 101 2.16 -2.02 2.07
N SER A 102 2.91 -1.27 1.28
CA SER A 102 3.62 -0.09 1.75
C SER A 102 4.12 0.75 0.58
N HIS A 103 5.11 1.61 0.84
CA HIS A 103 5.59 2.61 -0.08
C HIS A 103 7.10 2.45 -0.32
N PRO A 104 7.58 2.58 -1.57
CA PRO A 104 8.96 2.97 -1.79
C PRO A 104 9.20 4.37 -1.21
N LEU A 105 10.32 4.52 -0.53
CA LEU A 105 10.76 5.78 0.04
C LEU A 105 11.45 6.64 -1.02
N HIS A 106 11.33 7.95 -0.90
CA HIS A 106 12.03 8.91 -1.73
C HIS A 106 13.51 9.05 -1.29
N ILE A 107 14.25 7.95 -1.40
CA ILE A 107 15.69 7.82 -1.09
C ILE A 107 16.41 7.16 -2.27
N PRO A 108 17.72 7.42 -2.48
CA PRO A 108 18.44 6.93 -3.67
C PRO A 108 18.28 5.43 -3.94
N ASP A 109 18.29 4.61 -2.90
CA ASP A 109 18.22 3.14 -3.04
C ASP A 109 16.86 2.63 -3.54
N GLU A 110 15.78 3.37 -3.29
CA GLU A 110 14.39 2.99 -3.63
C GLU A 110 13.81 3.82 -4.80
N LEU A 111 14.62 4.72 -5.38
CA LEU A 111 14.27 5.53 -6.56
C LEU A 111 14.68 4.89 -7.91
N GLU A 112 15.38 3.76 -7.91
CA GLU A 112 15.76 3.07 -9.15
C GLU A 112 14.55 2.43 -9.83
N GLU A 113 14.15 2.96 -10.99
CA GLU A 113 12.97 2.52 -11.73
C GLU A 113 13.25 1.33 -12.65
N ALA A 114 14.51 1.10 -13.04
CA ALA A 114 14.87 0.00 -13.93
C ALA A 114 14.43 -1.34 -13.34
N ASN A 115 13.61 -2.08 -14.09
CA ASN A 115 13.04 -3.37 -13.67
C ASN A 115 12.28 -3.32 -12.33
N ALA A 116 11.73 -2.15 -11.98
CA ALA A 116 11.07 -1.87 -10.70
C ALA A 116 11.95 -2.14 -9.46
N LEU A 117 13.28 -1.98 -9.58
CA LEU A 117 14.23 -2.38 -8.54
C LEU A 117 13.97 -1.67 -7.20
N GLY A 118 13.71 -0.36 -7.22
CA GLY A 118 13.48 0.44 -6.02
C GLY A 118 12.24 -0.02 -5.25
N VAL A 119 11.16 -0.30 -5.97
CA VAL A 119 9.92 -0.84 -5.39
C VAL A 119 10.13 -2.24 -4.81
N LYS A 120 10.88 -3.12 -5.49
CA LYS A 120 11.19 -4.46 -4.97
C LYS A 120 12.07 -4.41 -3.71
N LYS A 121 13.04 -3.48 -3.64
CA LYS A 121 13.83 -3.25 -2.41
C LYS A 121 12.95 -2.78 -1.26
N ALA A 122 12.02 -1.85 -1.53
CA ALA A 122 11.04 -1.40 -0.55
C ALA A 122 10.17 -2.56 -0.02
N ALA A 123 9.73 -3.44 -0.93
CA ALA A 123 8.99 -4.65 -0.57
C ALA A 123 9.79 -5.59 0.31
N GLN A 124 11.05 -5.90 -0.03
CA GLN A 124 11.93 -6.71 0.80
C GLN A 124 12.11 -6.10 2.20
N ARG A 125 12.36 -4.78 2.28
CA ARG A 125 12.48 -4.05 3.55
C ARG A 125 11.22 -4.19 4.40
N ARG A 126 10.03 -4.03 3.81
CA ARG A 126 8.76 -4.08 4.56
C ARG A 126 8.31 -5.49 4.92
N LEU A 127 8.60 -6.50 4.09
CA LEU A 127 8.44 -7.90 4.47
C LEU A 127 9.25 -8.23 5.74
N PHE A 128 10.48 -7.70 5.85
CA PHE A 128 11.27 -7.86 7.07
C PHE A 128 10.68 -7.08 8.26
N ILE A 129 10.29 -5.81 8.08
CA ILE A 129 9.77 -4.96 9.18
C ILE A 129 8.42 -5.44 9.71
N GLU A 130 7.50 -5.85 8.82
CA GLU A 130 6.11 -6.22 9.19
C GLU A 130 6.01 -7.69 9.58
N LEU A 131 6.62 -8.58 8.80
CA LEU A 131 6.46 -10.04 8.95
C LEU A 131 7.71 -10.74 9.47
N GLY A 132 8.82 -10.03 9.68
CA GLY A 132 10.05 -10.61 10.20
C GLY A 132 10.77 -11.57 9.23
N ILE A 133 10.39 -11.56 7.95
CA ILE A 133 10.98 -12.43 6.92
C ILE A 133 12.39 -11.95 6.62
N ASP A 134 13.40 -12.81 6.81
CA ASP A 134 14.80 -12.43 6.57
C ASP A 134 14.99 -12.06 5.08
N PRO A 135 15.63 -10.91 4.75
CA PRO A 135 15.94 -10.55 3.36
C PRO A 135 16.67 -11.64 2.56
N LYS A 136 17.39 -12.57 3.21
CA LYS A 136 18.01 -13.73 2.58
C LYS A 136 17.00 -14.78 2.13
N GLU A 137 15.85 -14.87 2.79
CA GLU A 137 14.76 -15.76 2.39
C GLU A 137 14.05 -15.23 1.15
N VAL A 138 13.92 -13.91 0.98
CA VAL A 138 13.29 -13.31 -0.21
C VAL A 138 14.24 -12.30 -0.85
N PRO A 139 15.24 -12.75 -1.64
CA PRO A 139 16.08 -11.87 -2.43
C PRO A 139 15.26 -11.00 -3.39
N VAL A 140 15.69 -9.77 -3.64
CA VAL A 140 15.01 -8.80 -4.52
C VAL A 140 14.72 -9.36 -5.92
N ASP A 141 15.63 -10.19 -6.46
CA ASP A 141 15.48 -10.80 -7.79
C ASP A 141 14.36 -11.87 -7.85
N GLU A 142 13.97 -12.43 -6.70
CA GLU A 142 12.84 -13.37 -6.60
C GLU A 142 11.48 -12.65 -6.49
N ILE A 143 11.48 -11.34 -6.22
CA ILE A 143 10.26 -10.52 -6.20
C ILE A 143 9.89 -10.18 -7.63
N ARG A 144 8.78 -10.76 -8.12
CA ARG A 144 8.31 -10.57 -9.48
C ARG A 144 7.33 -9.39 -9.56
N TYR A 145 7.60 -8.45 -10.45
CA TYR A 145 6.70 -7.34 -10.75
C TYR A 145 5.72 -7.74 -11.85
N LEU A 146 4.41 -7.70 -11.56
CA LEU A 146 3.37 -8.11 -12.50
C LEU A 146 2.77 -6.93 -13.27
N THR A 147 2.16 -5.98 -12.57
CA THR A 147 1.43 -4.86 -13.20
C THR A 147 1.24 -3.73 -12.18
N ARG A 148 0.63 -2.62 -12.61
CA ARG A 148 0.25 -1.50 -11.74
C ARG A 148 -1.26 -1.30 -11.74
N ILE A 149 -1.79 -0.94 -10.57
CA ILE A 149 -3.18 -0.51 -10.42
C ILE A 149 -3.20 0.93 -9.91
N LEU A 150 -4.12 1.76 -10.42
CA LEU A 150 -4.40 3.08 -9.88
C LEU A 150 -5.74 3.02 -9.17
N TYR A 151 -5.74 3.34 -7.87
CA TYR A 151 -6.95 3.31 -7.05
C TYR A 151 -6.98 4.44 -6.03
N LYS A 152 -8.19 4.73 -5.53
CA LYS A 152 -8.45 5.69 -4.45
C LYS A 152 -9.44 5.10 -3.46
N ALA A 153 -9.17 5.18 -2.17
CA ALA A 153 -10.05 4.66 -1.14
C ALA A 153 -9.95 5.44 0.18
N PRO A 154 -11.05 6.00 0.71
CA PRO A 154 -11.07 6.55 2.06
C PRO A 154 -11.00 5.44 3.12
N SER A 155 -10.21 5.65 4.16
CA SER A 155 -10.24 4.86 5.40
C SER A 155 -11.32 5.37 6.32
N ASP A 156 -11.38 6.69 6.49
CA ASP A 156 -12.39 7.44 7.22
C ASP A 156 -12.56 8.85 6.60
N SER A 157 -13.10 9.82 7.35
CA SER A 157 -13.26 11.20 6.87
C SER A 157 -11.94 11.98 6.73
N THR A 158 -10.88 11.54 7.43
CA THR A 158 -9.57 12.20 7.53
C THR A 158 -8.52 11.49 6.71
N TRP A 159 -8.48 10.16 6.75
CA TRP A 159 -7.41 9.35 6.18
C TRP A 159 -7.90 8.50 5.00
N GLY A 160 -7.01 8.23 4.06
CA GLY A 160 -7.27 7.38 2.91
C GLY A 160 -6.02 7.07 2.11
N GLU A 161 -6.24 6.45 0.95
CA GLU A 161 -5.23 6.02 -0.01
C GLU A 161 -5.56 6.60 -1.40
N ASN A 162 -4.53 7.00 -2.13
CA ASN A 162 -4.60 7.34 -3.55
C ASN A 162 -3.26 7.00 -4.19
N GLU A 163 -3.20 5.86 -4.87
CA GLU A 163 -1.92 5.20 -5.15
C GLU A 163 -1.83 4.70 -6.59
N VAL A 164 -0.63 4.78 -7.16
CA VAL A 164 -0.18 3.85 -8.21
C VAL A 164 0.52 2.70 -7.52
N ASP A 165 -0.17 1.58 -7.42
CA ASP A 165 0.23 0.41 -6.64
C ASP A 165 0.84 -0.67 -7.54
N TYR A 166 2.11 -0.98 -7.29
CA TYR A 166 2.85 -2.03 -7.96
C TYR A 166 2.49 -3.40 -7.38
N ILE A 167 1.99 -4.29 -8.24
CA ILE A 167 1.65 -5.65 -7.87
C ILE A 167 2.89 -6.53 -7.93
N LEU A 168 3.30 -7.05 -6.78
CA LEU A 168 4.50 -7.86 -6.59
C LEU A 168 4.13 -9.28 -6.15
N PHE A 169 4.81 -10.27 -6.69
CA PHE A 169 4.59 -11.69 -6.35
C PHE A 169 5.86 -12.32 -5.81
N VAL A 170 5.67 -13.19 -4.82
CA VAL A 170 6.69 -14.08 -4.26
C VAL A 170 6.07 -15.47 -4.16
N HIS A 171 6.77 -16.52 -4.56
CA HIS A 171 6.32 -17.90 -4.40
C HIS A 171 7.40 -18.71 -3.67
N LYS A 172 7.29 -18.76 -2.34
CA LYS A 172 8.32 -19.32 -1.45
C LYS A 172 7.77 -19.61 -0.05
N ASP A 173 8.28 -20.66 0.56
CA ASP A 173 8.09 -20.91 2.00
C ASP A 173 9.02 -20.00 2.80
N VAL A 174 8.48 -19.28 3.78
CA VAL A 174 9.20 -18.30 4.59
C VAL A 174 8.90 -18.46 6.08
N ALA A 175 9.85 -18.10 6.93
CA ALA A 175 9.62 -17.99 8.37
C ALA A 175 8.98 -16.63 8.73
N ILE A 176 7.87 -16.67 9.47
CA ILE A 176 7.15 -15.45 9.89
C ILE A 176 7.41 -15.16 11.37
N LYS A 177 7.81 -13.92 11.65
CA LYS A 177 7.91 -13.32 12.99
C LYS A 177 7.26 -11.94 12.95
N ALA A 178 5.94 -11.95 12.86
CA ALA A 178 5.13 -10.75 12.70
C ALA A 178 5.38 -9.72 13.81
N ASN A 179 5.54 -8.45 13.42
CA ASN A 179 5.63 -7.33 14.32
C ASN A 179 4.21 -6.94 14.79
N PRO A 180 3.87 -7.06 16.09
CA PRO A 180 2.52 -6.81 16.58
C PRO A 180 2.05 -5.36 16.43
N ASN A 181 2.98 -4.40 16.25
CA ASN A 181 2.62 -3.01 15.96
C ASN A 181 2.13 -2.83 14.51
N GLU A 182 2.48 -3.74 13.61
CA GLU A 182 2.11 -3.68 12.18
C GLU A 182 1.02 -4.70 11.83
N VAL A 183 1.11 -5.91 12.40
CA VAL A 183 0.32 -7.09 12.05
C VAL A 183 -0.32 -7.70 13.30
N LYS A 184 -1.65 -7.77 13.31
CA LYS A 184 -2.45 -8.38 14.38
C LYS A 184 -2.47 -9.90 14.30
N ASP A 185 -2.60 -10.42 13.09
CA ASP A 185 -2.72 -11.84 12.81
C ASP A 185 -2.29 -12.12 11.36
N TYR A 186 -2.03 -13.37 11.02
CA TYR A 186 -1.73 -13.78 9.65
C TYR A 186 -2.19 -15.22 9.40
N LEU A 187 -2.54 -15.54 8.16
CA LEU A 187 -2.85 -16.91 7.76
C LEU A 187 -2.46 -17.19 6.33
N TYR A 188 -2.16 -18.45 6.05
CA TYR A 188 -2.17 -18.97 4.69
C TYR A 188 -3.58 -19.42 4.35
N ILE A 189 -4.08 -19.01 3.18
CA ILE A 189 -5.40 -19.39 2.70
C ILE A 189 -5.32 -19.97 1.28
N SER A 190 -6.07 -21.05 1.04
CA SER A 190 -6.19 -21.63 -0.29
C SER A 190 -7.08 -20.78 -1.20
N ARG A 191 -6.98 -21.01 -2.50
CA ARG A 191 -7.85 -20.37 -3.48
C ARG A 191 -9.31 -20.79 -3.29
N GLU A 192 -9.52 -22.03 -2.88
CA GLU A 192 -10.84 -22.62 -2.67
C GLU A 192 -11.52 -22.03 -1.42
N ASP A 193 -10.76 -21.70 -0.38
CA ASP A 193 -11.29 -21.24 0.91
C ASP A 193 -11.47 -19.72 1.01
N ILE A 194 -10.87 -18.93 0.10
CA ILE A 194 -10.86 -17.46 0.23
C ILE A 194 -12.26 -16.82 0.20
N SER A 195 -13.18 -17.35 -0.61
CA SER A 195 -14.54 -16.84 -0.71
C SER A 195 -15.33 -17.08 0.59
N ASP A 196 -15.16 -18.26 1.19
CA ASP A 196 -15.81 -18.62 2.46
C ASP A 196 -15.23 -17.80 3.61
N PHE A 197 -13.92 -17.59 3.62
CA PHE A 197 -13.26 -16.73 4.60
C PHE A 197 -13.76 -15.29 4.53
N ILE A 198 -13.89 -14.70 3.34
CA ILE A 198 -14.42 -13.34 3.18
C ILE A 198 -15.87 -13.27 3.68
N SER A 199 -16.70 -14.26 3.33
CA SER A 199 -18.08 -14.33 3.81
C SER A 199 -18.15 -14.42 5.34
N LEU A 200 -17.23 -15.18 5.96
CA LEU A 200 -17.11 -15.27 7.41
C LEU A 200 -16.71 -13.93 8.05
N LEU A 201 -15.79 -13.18 7.45
CA LEU A 201 -15.41 -11.85 7.92
C LEU A 201 -16.62 -10.91 7.93
N GLU A 202 -17.42 -10.91 6.86
CA GLU A 202 -18.62 -10.08 6.75
C GLU A 202 -19.65 -10.39 7.84
N VAL A 203 -19.90 -11.68 8.10
CA VAL A 203 -20.79 -12.13 9.21
C VAL A 203 -20.28 -11.67 10.58
N ARG A 204 -18.95 -11.54 10.74
CA ARG A 204 -18.30 -11.05 11.97
C ARG A 204 -18.19 -9.53 12.03
N GLY A 205 -18.72 -8.79 11.06
CA GLY A 205 -18.59 -7.34 10.98
C GLY A 205 -17.16 -6.87 10.68
N GLN A 206 -16.31 -7.77 10.17
CA GLN A 206 -14.97 -7.46 9.70
C GLN A 206 -14.98 -7.28 8.18
N SER A 207 -13.93 -6.67 7.63
CA SER A 207 -13.81 -6.47 6.19
C SER A 207 -12.36 -6.58 5.74
N ILE A 208 -12.20 -6.87 4.46
CA ILE A 208 -10.92 -6.73 3.79
C ILE A 208 -10.65 -5.29 3.37
N THR A 209 -9.39 -4.98 3.09
CA THR A 209 -8.98 -3.66 2.59
C THR A 209 -9.47 -3.42 1.16
N PRO A 210 -9.77 -2.16 0.76
CA PRO A 210 -10.31 -1.85 -0.55
C PRO A 210 -9.44 -2.32 -1.72
N TRP A 211 -8.12 -2.12 -1.68
CA TRP A 211 -7.22 -2.58 -2.75
C TRP A 211 -7.20 -4.10 -2.90
N PHE A 212 -7.21 -4.83 -1.78
CA PHE A 212 -7.29 -6.29 -1.82
C PHE A 212 -8.59 -6.77 -2.45
N LYS A 213 -9.74 -6.13 -2.15
CA LYS A 213 -11.02 -6.41 -2.83
C LYS A 213 -10.93 -6.13 -4.33
N LEU A 214 -10.32 -5.01 -4.73
CA LEU A 214 -10.14 -4.65 -6.14
C LEU A 214 -9.30 -5.70 -6.88
N VAL A 215 -8.19 -6.13 -6.28
CA VAL A 215 -7.34 -7.18 -6.87
C VAL A 215 -8.06 -8.52 -6.92
N LEU A 216 -8.75 -8.90 -5.85
CA LEU A 216 -9.54 -10.13 -5.77
C LEU A 216 -10.58 -10.22 -6.89
N ASP A 217 -11.36 -9.16 -7.08
CA ASP A 217 -12.49 -9.12 -8.02
C ASP A 217 -12.07 -9.09 -9.49
N ASN A 218 -10.88 -8.57 -9.79
CA ASN A 218 -10.46 -8.30 -11.17
C ASN A 218 -9.36 -9.24 -11.65
N PHE A 219 -8.49 -9.73 -10.76
CA PHE A 219 -7.23 -10.35 -11.17
C PHE A 219 -6.83 -11.61 -10.39
N LEU A 220 -7.05 -11.63 -9.07
CA LEU A 220 -6.35 -12.57 -8.19
C LEU A 220 -6.59 -14.03 -8.58
N PHE A 221 -7.83 -14.44 -8.83
CA PHE A 221 -8.13 -15.83 -9.21
C PHE A 221 -7.40 -16.27 -10.49
N LYS A 222 -7.32 -15.38 -11.50
CA LYS A 222 -6.60 -15.66 -12.75
C LYS A 222 -5.09 -15.81 -12.50
N TRP A 223 -4.51 -14.95 -11.66
CA TRP A 223 -3.10 -15.04 -11.29
C TRP A 223 -2.81 -16.31 -10.49
N TRP A 224 -3.69 -16.66 -9.57
CA TRP A 224 -3.60 -17.84 -8.71
C TRP A 224 -3.62 -19.15 -9.52
N GLU A 225 -4.43 -19.23 -10.58
CA GLU A 225 -4.44 -20.38 -11.50
C GLU A 225 -3.16 -20.49 -12.35
N SER A 226 -2.36 -19.43 -12.41
CA SER A 226 -1.20 -19.31 -13.30
C SER A 226 0.10 -19.03 -12.54
N LEU A 227 0.21 -19.43 -11.26
CA LEU A 227 1.41 -19.19 -10.43
C LEU A 227 2.69 -19.75 -11.07
N ASP A 228 2.60 -20.90 -11.76
CA ASP A 228 3.73 -21.52 -12.47
C ASP A 228 4.14 -20.75 -13.74
N ASN A 229 3.35 -19.77 -14.18
CA ASN A 229 3.56 -19.05 -15.44
C ASN A 229 3.25 -17.55 -15.36
N LEU A 230 3.50 -16.93 -14.21
CA LEU A 230 3.24 -15.50 -13.97
C LEU A 230 3.90 -14.58 -15.02
N LYS A 231 5.01 -15.02 -15.62
CA LYS A 231 5.69 -14.27 -16.69
C LYS A 231 4.77 -13.90 -17.86
N LYS A 232 3.80 -14.75 -18.20
CA LYS A 232 2.84 -14.47 -19.29
C LYS A 232 1.76 -13.45 -18.91
N LEU A 233 1.65 -13.14 -17.63
CA LEU A 233 0.67 -12.22 -17.06
C LEU A 233 1.29 -10.87 -16.71
N GLU A 234 2.61 -10.72 -16.89
CA GLU A 234 3.31 -9.45 -16.70
C GLU A 234 2.82 -8.42 -17.73
N ASP A 235 2.35 -7.28 -17.23
CA ASP A 235 1.96 -6.11 -17.99
C ASP A 235 2.57 -4.87 -17.33
N HIS A 236 3.75 -4.47 -17.82
CA HIS A 236 4.45 -3.29 -17.30
C HIS A 236 4.06 -2.01 -18.04
N GLY A 237 3.29 -2.12 -19.13
CA GLY A 237 2.88 -0.98 -19.96
C GLY A 237 1.59 -0.32 -19.49
N THR A 238 0.68 -1.09 -18.90
CA THR A 238 -0.62 -0.61 -18.44
C THR A 238 -0.59 -0.19 -16.97
N ILE A 239 -1.36 0.86 -16.65
CA ILE A 239 -1.80 1.16 -15.30
C ILE A 239 -3.31 0.91 -15.28
N HIS A 240 -3.77 -0.07 -14.51
CA HIS A 240 -5.18 -0.43 -14.46
C HIS A 240 -5.94 0.50 -13.50
N HIS A 241 -6.81 1.35 -14.04
CA HIS A 241 -7.64 2.24 -13.22
C HIS A 241 -8.79 1.45 -12.61
N LEU A 242 -8.77 1.27 -11.28
CA LEU A 242 -9.77 0.50 -10.56
C LEU A 242 -10.54 1.39 -9.60
N THR A 243 -11.86 1.32 -9.71
CA THR A 243 -12.78 1.97 -8.77
C THR A 243 -13.62 0.92 -8.08
N ALA A 244 -13.96 1.14 -6.81
CA ALA A 244 -14.93 0.29 -6.13
C ALA A 244 -16.23 0.25 -6.95
N LYS A 245 -16.78 -0.94 -7.16
CA LYS A 245 -18.09 -1.08 -7.79
C LYS A 245 -19.11 -0.45 -6.86
N THR A 246 -19.87 0.53 -7.33
CA THR A 246 -21.06 1.01 -6.62
C THR A 246 -22.08 -0.12 -6.62
N SER A 247 -22.27 -0.75 -5.46
CA SER A 247 -23.34 -1.72 -5.21
C SER A 247 -24.71 -1.05 -5.22
#